data_AF-A0A2P5YQY5-F1
#
_entry.id   AF-A0A2P5YQY5-F1
#
_cell.length_a   1.000
_cell.length_b   1.000
_cell.length_c   1.000
_cell.angle_alpha   90.00
_cell.angle_beta   90.00
_cell.angle_gamma   90.00
#
_symmetry.space_group_name_H-M   'P 1'
#
loop_
_entity.id
_entity.type
_entity.pdbx_description
1 polymer ?
#
loop_
_entity_poly.entity_id
_entity_poly.type
_entity_poly.pdbx_seq_one_letter_code
_entity_poly.pdbx_strand_id
1 'polypeptide(L)'
;MTTRFKKNRKKRGHVSAGHGRIGKHRKHPGGRGNAGGMHHHRILFDKYHPGYFGKVGMRYFHKLRNKFYCPIVNIDKLWSLVPQEYWAATNLHLPKMTTRFKKNRKKRGHVSAGHGRIGKHRKHPGGRGNAGGMHHHRILFDKYHPGYFGKVGMRYFHKLRNKFYCPIVNIDKLWSLVPQEVKTKANKDAAPMIDVTQFGYFKVLGKGVLPENQPIVVKAKLVSKTAEKKIKEAGGAVVLTA
;
A
#
# COMPACT_ATOMS: atom_id res chain seq x y z
N MET A 1 21.28 -38.85 28.03
CA MET A 1 20.17 -39.73 28.47
C MET A 1 19.88 -39.36 29.92
N THR A 2 18.68 -39.07 30.45
CA THR A 2 17.28 -39.30 30.09
C THR A 2 16.40 -38.23 30.75
N THR A 3 15.33 -37.85 30.07
CA THR A 3 14.18 -37.13 30.61
C THR A 3 13.43 -38.00 31.64
N ARG A 4 12.98 -37.44 32.78
CA ARG A 4 11.62 -37.69 33.33
C ARG A 4 11.31 -36.97 34.65
N PHE A 5 10.35 -36.06 34.56
CA PHE A 5 9.17 -35.92 35.44
C PHE A 5 9.20 -36.51 36.86
N LYS A 6 8.85 -35.68 37.85
CA LYS A 6 7.69 -35.97 38.72
C LYS A 6 6.93 -34.68 39.07
N LYS A 7 5.67 -34.67 38.61
CA LYS A 7 4.58 -33.77 39.02
C LYS A 7 4.46 -33.88 40.55
N ASN A 8 4.63 -32.79 41.31
CA ASN A 8 4.00 -32.55 42.63
C ASN A 8 4.45 -31.21 43.24
N ARG A 9 4.12 -30.11 42.56
CA ARG A 9 4.04 -28.78 43.18
C ARG A 9 2.92 -27.95 42.55
N LYS A 10 1.77 -28.60 42.37
CA LYS A 10 0.49 -27.92 42.10
C LYS A 10 -0.30 -27.92 43.40
N LYS A 11 -0.86 -26.76 43.75
CA LYS A 11 -1.72 -26.48 44.91
C LYS A 11 -1.00 -26.00 46.19
N ARG A 12 -0.47 -24.78 46.15
CA ARG A 12 -0.58 -23.85 47.29
C ARG A 12 -1.16 -22.54 46.75
N GLY A 13 -2.33 -22.15 47.25
CA GLY A 13 -2.99 -20.87 46.92
C GLY A 13 -4.24 -20.92 46.03
N HIS A 14 -4.89 -22.07 45.84
CA HIS A 14 -6.20 -22.11 45.18
C HIS A 14 -7.30 -21.67 46.16
N VAL A 15 -7.80 -20.44 46.02
CA VAL A 15 -9.15 -20.10 46.48
C VAL A 15 -10.12 -20.45 45.35
N SER A 16 -11.05 -21.35 45.64
CA SER A 16 -12.07 -21.99 44.78
C SER A 16 -11.73 -23.39 44.25
N ALA A 17 -11.70 -24.35 45.17
CA ALA A 17 -12.33 -25.65 44.94
C ALA A 17 -13.84 -25.47 45.12
N GLY A 18 -14.65 -26.09 44.25
CA GLY A 18 -16.11 -26.06 44.38
C GLY A 18 -16.78 -25.61 43.09
N HIS A 19 -17.47 -26.55 42.45
CA HIS A 19 -18.45 -26.24 41.42
C HIS A 19 -19.52 -25.27 41.93
N GLY A 20 -20.02 -24.44 41.00
CA GLY A 20 -21.33 -23.80 41.14
C GLY A 20 -21.31 -22.28 41.32
N ARG A 21 -21.51 -21.55 40.22
CA ARG A 21 -22.66 -20.63 40.06
C ARG A 21 -22.74 -20.21 38.58
N ILE A 22 -23.47 -21.04 37.85
CA ILE A 22 -24.44 -20.72 36.78
C ILE A 22 -23.96 -19.75 35.69
N GLY A 23 -23.85 -20.27 34.46
CA GLY A 23 -24.02 -19.45 33.24
C GLY A 23 -22.78 -19.13 32.40
N LYS A 24 -21.64 -19.82 32.54
CA LYS A 24 -20.43 -19.53 31.75
C LYS A 24 -19.99 -20.67 30.85
N HIS A 25 -20.91 -21.16 30.04
CA HIS A 25 -20.61 -21.78 28.75
C HIS A 25 -21.90 -21.89 27.91
N ARG A 26 -22.67 -20.80 27.78
CA ARG A 26 -23.61 -20.72 26.65
C ARG A 26 -22.80 -20.47 25.40
N LYS A 27 -22.50 -21.54 24.66
CA LYS A 27 -22.34 -21.46 23.20
C LYS A 27 -23.64 -20.79 22.69
N HIS A 28 -23.54 -19.51 22.34
CA HIS A 28 -24.58 -18.67 21.72
C HIS A 28 -25.81 -18.32 22.57
N PRO A 29 -25.83 -17.15 23.25
CA PRO A 29 -27.07 -16.45 23.57
C PRO A 29 -27.51 -15.48 22.44
N GLY A 30 -26.66 -15.25 21.44
CA GLY A 30 -26.99 -14.49 20.23
C GLY A 30 -27.29 -15.41 19.06
N GLY A 31 -28.54 -15.86 18.97
CA GLY A 31 -29.26 -16.28 17.75
C GLY A 31 -28.62 -17.32 16.81
N ARG A 32 -29.27 -18.48 16.69
CA ARG A 32 -29.44 -19.15 15.39
C ARG A 32 -30.74 -18.62 14.78
N GLY A 33 -30.75 -18.27 13.50
CA GLY A 33 -31.90 -17.66 12.80
C GLY A 33 -31.56 -16.29 12.19
N ASN A 34 -32.56 -15.64 11.59
CA ASN A 34 -32.50 -14.41 10.77
C ASN A 34 -32.03 -13.13 11.50
N ALA A 35 -30.94 -13.20 12.26
CA ALA A 35 -30.19 -12.04 12.74
C ALA A 35 -29.42 -11.42 11.57
N GLY A 36 -30.17 -10.80 10.67
CA GLY A 36 -29.69 -10.28 9.39
C GLY A 36 -30.81 -9.81 8.48
N GLY A 37 -31.94 -9.32 9.01
CA GLY A 37 -33.12 -8.94 8.22
C GLY A 37 -32.83 -8.00 7.04
N MET A 38 -31.83 -7.10 7.18
CA MET A 38 -31.35 -6.24 6.08
C MET A 38 -30.59 -7.00 4.96
N HIS A 39 -30.14 -8.22 5.22
CA HIS A 39 -29.32 -9.04 4.32
C HIS A 39 -30.11 -10.13 3.59
N HIS A 40 -31.24 -10.62 4.13
CA HIS A 40 -32.05 -11.66 3.48
C HIS A 40 -32.91 -11.14 2.31
N HIS A 41 -33.42 -9.91 2.38
CA HIS A 41 -34.15 -9.29 1.27
C HIS A 41 -33.25 -8.55 0.27
N ARG A 42 -31.93 -8.52 0.48
CA ARG A 42 -30.99 -7.79 -0.36
C ARG A 42 -30.89 -8.36 -1.77
N ILE A 43 -31.02 -9.68 -1.92
CA ILE A 43 -31.00 -10.34 -3.24
C ILE A 43 -32.22 -9.95 -4.06
N LEU A 44 -33.42 -9.94 -3.45
CA LEU A 44 -34.64 -9.45 -4.12
C LEU A 44 -34.57 -7.95 -4.38
N PHE A 45 -34.11 -7.13 -3.42
CA PHE A 45 -34.11 -5.67 -3.59
C PHE A 45 -33.04 -5.18 -4.58
N ASP A 46 -31.84 -5.78 -4.63
CA ASP A 46 -30.83 -5.51 -5.68
C ASP A 46 -31.30 -5.99 -7.07
N LYS A 47 -32.25 -6.93 -7.16
CA LYS A 47 -32.84 -7.42 -8.42
C LYS A 47 -33.85 -6.44 -9.00
N TYR A 48 -34.63 -5.74 -8.16
CA TYR A 48 -35.69 -4.84 -8.60
C TYR A 48 -35.35 -3.34 -8.47
N HIS A 49 -34.34 -2.95 -7.67
CA HIS A 49 -33.98 -1.55 -7.44
C HIS A 49 -32.44 -1.33 -7.41
N PRO A 50 -31.78 -1.33 -8.58
CA PRO A 50 -30.33 -1.13 -8.66
C PRO A 50 -29.94 0.29 -8.22
N GLY A 51 -29.31 0.42 -7.05
CA GLY A 51 -28.75 1.69 -6.56
C GLY A 51 -29.01 2.01 -5.09
N TYR A 52 -29.96 1.33 -4.45
CA TYR A 52 -30.47 1.69 -3.12
C TYR A 52 -29.47 1.48 -1.97
N PHE A 53 -28.53 0.55 -2.09
CA PHE A 53 -27.56 0.25 -1.03
C PHE A 53 -26.12 0.53 -1.47
N GLY A 54 -25.52 1.56 -0.84
CA GLY A 54 -24.20 2.16 -1.08
C GLY A 54 -23.00 1.21 -0.99
N LYS A 55 -22.87 0.32 -1.96
CA LYS A 55 -21.67 -0.49 -2.19
C LYS A 55 -20.58 0.41 -2.82
N VAL A 56 -19.63 0.99 -2.06
CA VAL A 56 -18.35 1.46 -2.67
C VAL A 56 -17.55 0.23 -3.01
N GLY A 57 -17.11 0.24 -4.25
CA GLY A 57 -16.00 -0.55 -4.71
C GLY A 57 -16.16 -0.64 -6.20
N MET A 58 -15.27 0.01 -6.94
CA MET A 58 -14.95 -0.48 -8.28
C MET A 58 -14.57 -1.95 -8.09
N ARG A 59 -15.50 -2.86 -8.37
CA ARG A 59 -15.18 -4.28 -8.50
C ARG A 59 -14.31 -4.40 -9.75
N TYR A 60 -13.01 -4.16 -9.58
CA TYR A 60 -11.96 -4.64 -10.46
C TYR A 60 -11.98 -6.18 -10.37
N PHE A 61 -13.01 -6.77 -10.97
CA PHE A 61 -13.06 -8.20 -11.20
C PHE A 61 -11.91 -8.50 -12.16
N HIS A 62 -10.95 -9.31 -11.70
CA HIS A 62 -9.68 -9.60 -12.37
C HIS A 62 -8.69 -8.42 -12.46
N LYS A 63 -8.06 -8.06 -11.33
CA LYS A 63 -6.64 -7.66 -11.39
C LYS A 63 -5.83 -8.92 -11.70
N LEU A 64 -5.64 -9.26 -12.97
CA LEU A 64 -4.46 -10.02 -13.37
C LEU A 64 -3.27 -9.10 -13.10
N ARG A 65 -2.71 -9.15 -11.88
CA ARG A 65 -1.36 -8.67 -11.67
C ARG A 65 -0.51 -9.50 -12.63
N ASN A 66 0.14 -8.83 -13.58
CA ASN A 66 1.17 -9.49 -14.38
C ASN A 66 2.25 -9.91 -13.39
N LYS A 67 2.28 -11.20 -13.01
CA LYS A 67 3.28 -11.76 -12.08
C LYS A 67 4.71 -11.60 -12.63
N PHE A 68 4.84 -11.33 -13.93
CA PHE A 68 6.10 -11.29 -14.66
C PHE A 68 6.70 -9.89 -14.80
N TYR A 69 6.01 -8.81 -14.41
CA TYR A 69 6.62 -7.48 -14.34
C TYR A 69 7.01 -7.14 -12.90
N CYS A 70 8.09 -7.77 -12.46
CA CYS A 70 9.04 -7.13 -11.55
C CYS A 70 10.13 -6.53 -12.45
N PRO A 71 10.67 -5.32 -12.20
CA PRO A 71 11.97 -4.99 -12.75
C PRO A 71 12.93 -6.09 -12.27
N ILE A 72 13.29 -7.01 -13.16
CA ILE A 72 14.26 -8.07 -12.87
C ILE A 72 15.61 -7.37 -12.86
N VAL A 73 15.99 -6.85 -11.69
CA VAL A 73 17.40 -6.58 -11.44
C VAL A 73 18.01 -7.93 -11.13
N ASN A 74 18.97 -8.36 -11.96
CA ASN A 74 19.74 -9.56 -11.63
C ASN A 74 20.38 -9.33 -10.26
N ILE A 75 20.06 -10.17 -9.27
CA ILE A 75 20.51 -9.99 -7.87
C ILE A 75 22.04 -9.92 -7.82
N ASP A 76 22.71 -10.63 -8.72
CA ASP A 76 24.17 -10.65 -8.85
C ASP A 76 24.75 -9.29 -9.28
N LYS A 77 23.98 -8.47 -9.99
CA LYS A 77 24.38 -7.12 -10.45
C LYS A 77 23.91 -6.00 -9.50
N LEU A 78 23.18 -6.33 -8.43
CA LEU A 78 22.75 -5.33 -7.44
C LEU A 78 23.94 -4.80 -6.62
N TRP A 79 24.93 -5.67 -6.37
CA TRP A 79 26.12 -5.37 -5.59
C TRP A 79 27.09 -4.42 -6.28
N SER A 80 27.09 -4.35 -7.61
CA SER A 80 27.95 -3.42 -8.37
C SER A 80 27.39 -1.99 -8.42
N LEU A 81 26.16 -1.76 -7.95
CA LEU A 81 25.50 -0.44 -7.93
C LEU A 81 25.61 0.25 -6.56
N VAL A 82 26.17 -0.43 -5.56
CA VAL A 82 26.34 0.10 -4.20
C VAL A 82 27.83 0.43 -4.02
N PRO A 83 28.20 1.70 -3.74
CA PRO A 83 29.58 2.05 -3.43
C PRO A 83 30.11 1.22 -2.26
N GLN A 84 31.36 0.75 -2.34
CA GLN A 84 31.99 -0.16 -1.38
C GLN A 84 31.97 0.37 0.07
N GLU A 85 31.87 1.69 0.22
CA GLU A 85 31.71 2.42 1.48
C GLU A 85 30.41 2.07 2.24
N TYR A 86 29.33 1.71 1.54
CA TYR A 86 28.07 1.27 2.13
C TYR A 86 28.07 -0.21 2.55
N TRP A 87 29.09 -0.97 2.13
CA TRP A 87 29.20 -2.40 2.47
C TRP A 87 29.52 -2.59 3.95
N ALA A 88 30.30 -1.68 4.55
CA ALA A 88 30.61 -1.69 5.98
C ALA A 88 29.38 -1.41 6.87
N ALA A 89 28.37 -0.72 6.36
CA ALA A 89 27.18 -0.33 7.13
C ALA A 89 26.06 -1.38 7.13
N THR A 90 26.06 -2.34 6.19
CA THR A 90 24.96 -3.30 5.99
C THR A 90 25.12 -4.62 6.75
N ASN A 91 26.29 -4.86 7.36
CA ASN A 91 26.50 -5.97 8.30
C ASN A 91 25.94 -5.72 9.71
N LEU A 92 25.29 -4.57 9.93
CA LEU A 92 24.41 -4.40 11.08
C LEU A 92 23.15 -5.24 10.86
N HIS A 93 23.24 -6.50 11.27
CA HIS A 93 22.11 -7.36 11.61
C HIS A 93 20.97 -6.51 12.16
N LEU A 94 19.93 -6.27 11.35
CA LEU A 94 18.68 -5.69 11.85
C LEU A 94 18.32 -6.48 13.11
N PRO A 95 18.25 -5.85 14.29
CA PRO A 95 18.13 -6.59 15.53
C PRO A 95 16.87 -7.43 15.45
N LYS A 96 17.07 -8.76 15.32
CA LYS A 96 16.00 -9.76 15.38
C LYS A 96 15.12 -9.34 16.55
N MET A 97 13.85 -9.04 16.31
CA MET A 97 12.93 -8.61 17.38
C MET A 97 12.87 -9.71 18.45
N THR A 98 13.75 -9.61 19.44
CA THR A 98 13.92 -10.63 20.46
C THR A 98 12.75 -10.54 21.42
N THR A 99 12.27 -11.69 21.86
CA THR A 99 11.13 -11.77 22.78
C THR A 99 11.36 -10.99 24.09
N ARG A 100 12.63 -10.71 24.44
CA ARG A 100 13.05 -9.95 25.64
C ARG A 100 12.51 -8.53 25.69
N PHE A 101 12.37 -7.86 24.54
CA PHE A 101 11.92 -6.47 24.47
C PHE A 101 10.40 -6.30 24.36
N LYS A 102 9.63 -7.39 24.32
CA LYS A 102 8.16 -7.31 24.25
C LYS A 102 7.59 -6.71 25.54
N LYS A 103 6.70 -5.72 25.40
CA LYS A 103 5.99 -5.08 26.53
C LYS A 103 5.38 -6.08 27.51
N ASN A 104 4.91 -7.23 27.01
CA ASN A 104 4.33 -8.28 27.85
C ASN A 104 5.33 -8.93 28.83
N ARG A 105 6.65 -8.93 28.54
CA ARG A 105 7.66 -9.48 29.47
C ARG A 105 7.77 -8.64 30.74
N LYS A 106 7.72 -7.31 30.61
CA LYS A 106 7.73 -6.35 31.73
C LYS A 106 6.43 -6.42 32.56
N LYS A 107 5.36 -7.01 32.03
CA LYS A 107 4.05 -7.09 32.68
C LYS A 107 3.81 -8.37 33.50
N ARG A 108 4.79 -9.28 33.59
CA ARG A 108 4.69 -10.46 34.47
C ARG A 108 4.59 -10.03 35.93
N GLY A 109 3.69 -10.64 36.70
CA GLY A 109 3.38 -10.23 38.07
C GLY A 109 2.23 -9.21 38.17
N HIS A 110 1.89 -8.49 37.09
CA HIS A 110 0.71 -7.63 37.08
C HIS A 110 -0.57 -8.41 36.77
N VAL A 111 -1.61 -8.21 37.57
CA VAL A 111 -2.87 -8.98 37.55
C VAL A 111 -3.60 -8.94 36.19
N SER A 112 -3.59 -7.82 35.47
CA SER A 112 -4.39 -7.62 34.25
C SER A 112 -3.58 -7.49 32.95
N ALA A 113 -2.25 -7.66 33.01
CA ALA A 113 -1.34 -7.44 31.89
C ALA A 113 -1.57 -6.09 31.13
N GLY A 114 -2.04 -5.06 31.84
CA GLY A 114 -2.32 -3.74 31.29
C GLY A 114 -3.56 -3.64 30.38
N HIS A 115 -4.53 -4.55 30.52
CA HIS A 115 -5.84 -4.47 29.87
C HIS A 115 -6.99 -4.01 30.81
N GLY A 116 -6.64 -3.50 31.99
CA GLY A 116 -7.60 -3.03 32.99
C GLY A 116 -8.33 -4.15 33.74
N ARG A 117 -8.83 -3.87 34.95
CA ARG A 117 -9.56 -4.85 35.78
C ARG A 117 -11.04 -4.96 35.40
N ILE A 118 -11.68 -3.83 35.09
CA ILE A 118 -13.14 -3.73 34.86
C ILE A 118 -13.50 -4.14 33.43
N GLY A 119 -12.97 -3.43 32.41
CA GLY A 119 -13.27 -3.73 31.00
C GLY A 119 -12.83 -5.14 30.57
N LYS A 120 -11.64 -5.55 31.02
CA LYS A 120 -10.95 -6.82 30.70
C LYS A 120 -10.64 -6.95 29.21
N HIS A 121 -9.64 -7.77 28.90
CA HIS A 121 -9.38 -8.15 27.52
C HIS A 121 -10.42 -9.17 27.04
N ARG A 122 -11.25 -8.77 26.06
CA ARG A 122 -12.24 -9.63 25.38
C ARG A 122 -11.76 -9.94 23.97
N LYS A 123 -12.26 -11.01 23.37
CA LYS A 123 -11.77 -11.46 22.04
C LYS A 123 -12.14 -10.48 20.91
N HIS A 124 -13.41 -10.08 20.80
CA HIS A 124 -13.90 -9.16 19.75
C HIS A 124 -15.11 -8.33 20.21
N PRO A 125 -14.91 -7.31 21.07
CA PRO A 125 -16.02 -6.57 21.67
C PRO A 125 -16.82 -5.69 20.67
N GLY A 126 -16.22 -5.29 19.55
CA GLY A 126 -16.86 -4.44 18.53
C GLY A 126 -17.10 -5.13 17.18
N GLY A 127 -16.96 -6.46 17.13
CA GLY A 127 -16.93 -7.24 15.89
C GLY A 127 -15.51 -7.54 15.40
N ARG A 128 -15.41 -8.17 14.23
CA ARG A 128 -14.15 -8.58 13.59
C ARG A 128 -13.91 -7.75 12.33
N GLY A 129 -12.66 -7.34 12.09
CA GLY A 129 -12.30 -6.56 10.91
C GLY A 129 -13.07 -5.24 10.84
N ASN A 130 -13.59 -4.92 9.65
CA ASN A 130 -14.32 -3.66 9.37
C ASN A 130 -15.83 -3.76 9.67
N ALA A 131 -16.23 -4.59 10.63
CA ALA A 131 -17.63 -4.75 11.02
C ALA A 131 -18.21 -3.46 11.62
N GLY A 132 -19.50 -3.21 11.40
CA GLY A 132 -20.20 -2.07 12.01
C GLY A 132 -19.87 -0.70 11.43
N GLY A 133 -19.17 -0.63 10.29
CA GLY A 133 -18.70 0.64 9.73
C GLY A 133 -19.80 1.64 9.33
N MET A 134 -21.06 1.22 9.16
CA MET A 134 -22.22 2.10 8.99
C MET A 134 -23.09 2.23 10.26
N HIS A 135 -22.73 1.50 11.31
CA HIS A 135 -23.51 1.40 12.55
C HIS A 135 -22.66 1.94 13.73
N HIS A 136 -22.26 1.07 14.65
CA HIS A 136 -21.53 1.44 15.87
C HIS A 136 -20.08 1.90 15.63
N HIS A 137 -19.52 1.71 14.43
CA HIS A 137 -18.23 2.29 14.01
C HIS A 137 -18.38 3.39 12.95
N ARG A 138 -19.59 3.91 12.73
CA ARG A 138 -19.85 4.94 11.72
C ARG A 138 -18.97 6.17 11.87
N ILE A 139 -18.84 6.69 13.08
CA ILE A 139 -18.02 7.88 13.37
C ILE A 139 -16.55 7.67 12.95
N LEU A 140 -16.01 6.46 13.12
CA LEU A 140 -14.64 6.15 12.71
C LEU A 140 -14.48 6.22 11.18
N PHE A 141 -15.45 5.70 10.45
CA PHE A 141 -15.44 5.70 8.98
C PHE A 141 -15.70 7.10 8.42
N ASP A 142 -16.67 7.83 8.95
CA ASP A 142 -16.99 9.18 8.46
C ASP A 142 -15.85 10.16 8.75
N LYS A 143 -15.18 10.03 9.90
CA LYS A 143 -14.05 10.90 10.28
C LYS A 143 -12.77 10.63 9.49
N TYR A 144 -12.37 9.36 9.35
CA TYR A 144 -11.05 9.01 8.81
C TYR A 144 -11.09 8.43 7.40
N HIS A 145 -12.23 7.96 6.94
CA HIS A 145 -12.39 7.29 5.65
C HIS A 145 -13.63 7.81 4.90
N PRO A 146 -13.74 9.14 4.66
CA PRO A 146 -14.84 9.69 3.89
C PRO A 146 -14.82 9.10 2.47
N GLY A 147 -16.00 8.74 1.96
CA GLY A 147 -16.11 8.08 0.66
C GLY A 147 -15.74 6.59 0.67
N TYR A 148 -15.68 5.93 1.84
CA TYR A 148 -15.50 4.47 1.95
C TYR A 148 -16.79 3.68 1.62
N PHE A 149 -17.98 4.29 1.67
CA PHE A 149 -19.27 3.68 1.31
C PHE A 149 -19.98 4.41 0.15
N GLY A 150 -20.62 3.69 -0.81
CA GLY A 150 -21.17 4.26 -2.09
C GLY A 150 -20.47 3.95 -3.46
N LYS A 151 -21.18 3.62 -4.53
CA LYS A 151 -20.51 3.23 -5.80
C LYS A 151 -20.14 4.46 -6.67
N VAL A 152 -18.95 4.50 -7.28
CA VAL A 152 -18.53 5.59 -8.19
C VAL A 152 -17.89 5.03 -9.47
N GLY A 153 -18.17 5.65 -10.61
CA GLY A 153 -17.53 5.39 -11.91
C GLY A 153 -18.03 4.15 -12.67
N MET A 154 -17.49 3.96 -13.89
CA MET A 154 -17.82 2.83 -14.77
C MET A 154 -16.93 1.60 -14.50
N ARG A 155 -17.45 0.40 -14.74
CA ARG A 155 -16.68 -0.86 -14.63
C ARG A 155 -15.83 -1.07 -15.88
N TYR A 156 -14.52 -1.28 -15.72
CA TYR A 156 -13.61 -1.67 -16.80
C TYR A 156 -13.23 -3.14 -16.64
N PHE A 157 -13.76 -4.01 -17.51
CA PHE A 157 -13.46 -5.44 -17.51
C PHE A 157 -12.12 -5.73 -18.19
N HIS A 158 -11.42 -6.80 -17.79
CA HIS A 158 -10.14 -7.23 -18.36
C HIS A 158 -9.10 -6.11 -18.52
N LYS A 159 -8.87 -5.33 -17.44
CA LYS A 159 -7.91 -4.22 -17.46
C LYS A 159 -6.46 -4.69 -17.65
N LEU A 160 -5.97 -4.60 -18.89
CA LEU A 160 -4.58 -4.83 -19.23
C LEU A 160 -3.74 -3.58 -18.91
N ARG A 161 -2.97 -3.63 -17.83
CA ARG A 161 -2.17 -2.48 -17.37
C ARG A 161 -1.12 -2.02 -18.37
N ASN A 162 -0.55 -2.93 -19.15
CA ASN A 162 0.48 -2.61 -20.14
C ASN A 162 -0.04 -1.66 -21.22
N LYS A 163 -1.31 -1.76 -21.62
CA LYS A 163 -1.94 -0.84 -22.59
C LYS A 163 -2.04 0.60 -22.06
N PHE A 164 -2.12 0.76 -20.74
CA PHE A 164 -2.19 2.06 -20.07
C PHE A 164 -0.84 2.50 -19.48
N TYR A 165 0.24 1.79 -19.81
CA TYR A 165 1.56 2.12 -19.30
C TYR A 165 2.07 3.38 -20.01
N CYS A 166 2.13 4.48 -19.25
CA CYS A 166 2.59 5.77 -19.74
C CYS A 166 3.34 6.49 -18.60
N PRO A 167 4.60 6.07 -18.33
CA PRO A 167 5.47 6.75 -17.37
C PRO A 167 5.77 8.17 -17.86
N ILE A 168 5.75 9.11 -16.90
CA ILE A 168 5.81 10.54 -17.18
C ILE A 168 7.11 11.13 -16.64
N VAL A 169 7.76 11.98 -17.44
CA VAL A 169 8.87 12.83 -17.02
C VAL A 169 8.49 14.30 -17.20
N ASN A 170 8.93 15.15 -16.28
CA ASN A 170 8.76 16.59 -16.40
C ASN A 170 10.01 17.23 -17.00
N ILE A 171 9.82 18.40 -17.61
CA ILE A 171 10.89 19.16 -18.27
C ILE A 171 12.07 19.49 -17.36
N ASP A 172 11.83 19.84 -16.09
CA ASP A 172 12.87 20.12 -15.09
C ASP A 172 13.89 18.99 -14.92
N LYS A 173 13.45 17.74 -15.12
CA LYS A 173 14.30 16.55 -14.95
C LYS A 173 15.01 16.10 -16.20
N LEU A 174 14.73 16.69 -17.38
CA LEU A 174 15.34 16.25 -18.64
C LEU A 174 16.86 16.42 -18.61
N TRP A 175 17.36 17.56 -18.12
CA TRP A 175 18.80 17.77 -17.96
C TRP A 175 19.44 16.79 -16.98
N SER A 176 18.70 16.25 -16.01
CA SER A 176 19.27 15.27 -15.08
C SER A 176 19.54 13.91 -15.74
N LEU A 177 18.90 13.61 -16.88
CA LEU A 177 19.11 12.36 -17.63
C LEU A 177 20.39 12.39 -18.48
N VAL A 178 20.93 13.58 -18.74
CA VAL A 178 22.13 13.76 -19.55
C VAL A 178 23.37 13.54 -18.69
N PRO A 179 24.35 12.71 -19.12
CA PRO A 179 25.64 12.59 -18.46
C PRO A 179 26.39 13.93 -18.43
N GLN A 180 27.19 14.17 -17.39
CA GLN A 180 27.84 15.46 -17.16
C GLN A 180 28.75 15.89 -18.32
N GLU A 181 29.44 14.93 -18.96
CA GLU A 181 30.32 15.18 -20.12
C GLU A 181 29.59 15.75 -21.33
N VAL A 182 28.35 15.30 -21.56
CA VAL A 182 27.53 15.78 -22.67
C VAL A 182 26.94 17.15 -22.34
N LYS A 183 26.67 17.44 -21.07
CA LYS A 183 26.21 18.78 -20.64
C LYS A 183 27.26 19.84 -20.84
N THR A 184 28.53 19.54 -20.54
CA THR A 184 29.64 20.50 -20.71
C THR A 184 29.94 20.80 -22.17
N LYS A 185 29.61 19.88 -23.08
CA LYS A 185 29.79 20.05 -24.53
C LYS A 185 28.57 20.66 -25.22
N ALA A 186 27.45 20.77 -24.53
CA ALA A 186 26.21 21.30 -25.08
C ALA A 186 26.32 22.82 -25.22
N ASN A 187 26.30 23.29 -26.47
CA ASN A 187 26.32 24.69 -26.84
C ASN A 187 25.05 25.05 -27.62
N LYS A 188 24.85 26.35 -27.92
CA LYS A 188 23.68 26.82 -28.68
C LYS A 188 23.57 26.16 -30.08
N ASP A 189 24.70 25.84 -30.71
CA ASP A 189 24.74 25.22 -32.04
C ASP A 189 24.67 23.69 -32.01
N ALA A 190 24.96 23.07 -30.85
CA ALA A 190 25.02 21.62 -30.68
C ALA A 190 24.17 21.19 -29.47
N ALA A 191 22.86 21.03 -29.71
CA ALA A 191 21.89 20.62 -28.71
C ALA A 191 21.89 19.08 -28.51
N PRO A 192 21.94 18.58 -27.25
CA PRO A 192 21.84 17.15 -27.00
C PRO A 192 20.45 16.62 -27.33
N MET A 193 20.40 15.46 -28.00
CA MET A 193 19.17 14.72 -28.22
C MET A 193 18.93 13.73 -27.08
N ILE A 194 17.81 13.89 -26.37
CA ILE A 194 17.40 13.02 -25.27
C ILE A 194 16.26 12.13 -25.74
N ASP A 195 16.53 10.84 -25.90
CA ASP A 195 15.49 9.85 -26.10
C ASP A 195 14.93 9.38 -24.75
N VAL A 196 13.80 9.96 -24.34
CA VAL A 196 13.20 9.64 -23.04
C VAL A 196 12.66 8.21 -22.99
N THR A 197 12.46 7.56 -24.14
CA THR A 197 11.98 6.18 -24.21
C THR A 197 13.04 5.19 -23.75
N GLN A 198 14.32 5.48 -24.01
CA GLN A 198 15.45 4.67 -23.54
C GLN A 198 15.55 4.68 -22.01
N PHE A 199 15.17 5.80 -21.38
CA PHE A 199 15.09 5.94 -19.93
C PHE A 199 13.77 5.44 -19.34
N GLY A 200 12.90 4.82 -20.15
CA GLY A 200 11.65 4.22 -19.71
C GLY A 200 10.53 5.23 -19.48
N TYR A 201 10.56 6.42 -20.09
CA TYR A 201 9.49 7.41 -20.06
C TYR A 201 8.80 7.53 -21.42
N PHE A 202 7.47 7.66 -21.42
CA PHE A 202 6.69 7.77 -22.66
C PHE A 202 6.10 9.15 -22.87
N LYS A 203 5.82 9.89 -21.79
CA LYS A 203 5.19 11.21 -21.86
C LYS A 203 6.00 12.31 -21.17
N VAL A 204 6.18 13.43 -21.85
CA VAL A 204 6.84 14.63 -21.31
C VAL A 204 5.81 15.68 -20.93
N LEU A 205 5.91 16.21 -19.70
CA LEU A 205 5.04 17.25 -19.15
C LEU A 205 5.80 18.54 -18.81
N GLY A 206 5.11 19.68 -18.89
CA GLY A 206 5.71 21.01 -18.83
C GLY A 206 5.90 21.62 -17.44
N LYS A 207 5.98 20.82 -16.37
CA LYS A 207 6.26 21.35 -15.02
C LYS A 207 7.75 21.76 -14.93
N GLY A 208 8.00 22.91 -14.30
CA GLY A 208 9.35 23.46 -14.11
C GLY A 208 9.82 24.34 -15.26
N VAL A 209 11.12 24.63 -15.26
CA VAL A 209 11.77 25.58 -16.17
C VAL A 209 13.00 24.90 -16.78
N LEU A 210 13.25 25.16 -18.06
CA LEU A 210 14.50 24.76 -18.72
C LEU A 210 15.55 25.85 -18.52
N PRO A 211 16.84 25.49 -18.40
CA PRO A 211 17.93 26.44 -18.52
C PRO A 211 17.83 27.20 -19.85
N GLU A 212 17.81 28.53 -19.79
CA GLU A 212 17.55 29.42 -20.94
C GLU A 212 18.63 29.36 -22.02
N ASN A 213 19.87 29.04 -21.64
CA ASN A 213 21.02 29.02 -22.55
C ASN A 213 21.39 27.63 -23.08
N GLN A 214 20.58 26.60 -22.81
CA GLN A 214 20.89 25.23 -23.18
C GLN A 214 19.71 24.59 -23.92
N PRO A 215 19.70 24.62 -25.27
CA PRO A 215 18.66 23.98 -26.05
C PRO A 215 18.73 22.45 -25.92
N ILE A 216 17.57 21.78 -25.96
CA ILE A 216 17.47 20.31 -25.96
C ILE A 216 16.57 19.86 -27.10
N VAL A 217 16.96 18.79 -27.78
CA VAL A 217 16.06 18.02 -28.65
C VAL A 217 15.47 16.84 -27.87
N VAL A 218 14.16 16.81 -27.65
CA VAL A 218 13.50 15.76 -26.86
C VAL A 218 12.77 14.80 -27.78
N LYS A 219 13.12 13.52 -27.70
CA LYS A 219 12.50 12.43 -28.45
C LYS A 219 11.58 11.62 -27.53
N ALA A 220 10.26 11.66 -27.76
CA ALA A 220 9.24 11.09 -26.87
C ALA A 220 7.99 10.58 -27.62
N LYS A 221 7.15 9.76 -26.99
CA LYS A 221 5.89 9.29 -27.62
C LYS A 221 4.77 10.31 -27.53
N LEU A 222 4.63 10.95 -26.36
CA LEU A 222 3.60 11.93 -26.07
C LEU A 222 4.22 13.16 -25.41
N VAL A 223 3.75 14.35 -25.79
CA VAL A 223 4.22 15.61 -25.19
C VAL A 223 3.01 16.51 -24.89
N SER A 224 3.00 17.19 -23.75
CA SER A 224 1.95 18.16 -23.46
C SER A 224 2.17 19.47 -24.21
N LYS A 225 1.09 20.17 -24.57
CA LYS A 225 1.15 21.50 -25.23
C LYS A 225 2.06 22.48 -24.49
N THR A 226 1.98 22.50 -23.16
CA THR A 226 2.83 23.34 -22.31
C THR A 226 4.30 22.92 -22.33
N ALA A 227 4.58 21.63 -22.48
CA ALA A 227 5.95 21.14 -22.56
C ALA A 227 6.58 21.53 -23.89
N GLU A 228 5.85 21.29 -24.98
CA GLU A 228 6.27 21.65 -26.32
C GLU A 228 6.55 23.15 -26.45
N LYS A 229 5.64 23.99 -25.94
CA LYS A 229 5.83 25.45 -25.92
C LYS A 229 7.14 25.85 -25.23
N LYS A 230 7.39 25.34 -24.01
CA LYS A 230 8.60 25.65 -23.24
C LYS A 230 9.89 25.13 -23.88
N ILE A 231 9.86 23.95 -24.50
CA ILE A 231 11.02 23.38 -25.19
C ILE A 231 11.37 24.26 -26.40
N LYS A 232 10.36 24.68 -27.17
CA LYS A 232 10.55 25.59 -28.31
C LYS A 232 11.03 26.98 -27.88
N GLU A 233 10.49 27.52 -26.80
CA GLU A 233 10.94 28.81 -26.22
C GLU A 233 12.40 28.76 -25.76
N ALA A 234 12.87 27.60 -25.26
CA ALA A 234 14.27 27.38 -24.90
C ALA A 234 15.19 27.10 -26.10
N GLY A 235 14.71 27.27 -27.34
CA GLY A 235 15.46 26.99 -28.58
C GLY A 235 15.63 25.50 -28.88
N GLY A 236 14.89 24.63 -28.19
CA GLY A 236 14.88 23.19 -28.41
C GLY A 236 13.85 22.72 -29.43
N ALA A 237 13.86 21.42 -29.71
CA ALA A 237 12.90 20.77 -30.61
C ALA A 237 12.31 19.51 -29.99
N VAL A 238 11.13 19.11 -30.45
CA VAL A 238 10.45 17.88 -30.02
C VAL A 238 10.33 16.95 -31.22
N VAL A 239 10.76 15.71 -31.05
CA VAL A 239 10.65 14.63 -32.04
C VAL A 239 9.72 13.55 -31.50
N LEU A 240 8.65 13.27 -32.23
CA LEU A 240 7.71 12.22 -31.84
C LEU A 240 8.21 10.84 -32.25
N THR A 241 7.92 9.84 -31.42
CA THR A 241 8.31 8.44 -31.61
C THR A 241 7.15 7.50 -31.36
N ALA A 242 7.18 6.34 -32.02
CA ALA A 242 6.18 5.30 -31.88
C ALA A 242 6.45 4.34 -30.72
#